data_AF-A0A654A3N2-F1
#
_entry.id   AF-A0A654A3N2-F1
#
_cell.length_a   1.000
_cell.length_b   1.000
_cell.length_c   1.000
_cell.angle_alpha   90.00
_cell.angle_beta   90.00
_cell.angle_gamma   90.00
#
_symmetry.space_group_name_H-M   'P 1'
#
loop_
_entity.id
_entity.type
_entity.pdbx_description
1 polymer ?
#
loop_
_entity_poly.entity_id
_entity_poly.type
_entity_poly.pdbx_seq_one_letter_code
_entity_poly.pdbx_strand_id
1 'polypeptide(L)'
;MRNGIITRKNPTNMPEPVGNYTHITKIPRNAELFVSSGQIGINQDGQFPESMNEQISNTFKNISKVLESEELTAANIIKVNVWATEKIDWEHMDFEWEQLFNTEYPAMTIGYISELGLPEIKIEIEIWAARP
;
A
#
# COMPACT_ATOMS: atom_id res chain seq x y z
N MET A 1 -16.16 -21.45 -13.65
CA MET A 1 -15.63 -20.94 -12.37
C MET A 1 -14.58 -19.89 -12.69
N ARG A 2 -14.67 -18.67 -12.15
CA ARG A 2 -13.74 -17.55 -12.43
C ARG A 2 -12.40 -17.85 -11.77
N ASN A 3 -11.56 -18.67 -12.39
CA ASN A 3 -10.37 -19.23 -11.76
C ASN A 3 -9.09 -18.38 -11.93
N GLY A 4 -9.19 -17.12 -12.34
CA GLY A 4 -8.02 -16.27 -12.64
C GLY A 4 -8.17 -14.81 -12.21
N ILE A 5 -8.85 -14.53 -11.10
CA ILE A 5 -8.99 -13.14 -10.62
C ILE A 5 -8.70 -13.10 -9.12
N ILE A 6 -8.01 -12.05 -8.68
CA ILE A 6 -7.84 -11.69 -7.27
C ILE A 6 -9.22 -11.32 -6.70
N THR A 7 -9.58 -11.86 -5.52
CA THR A 7 -10.85 -11.53 -4.87
C THR A 7 -10.65 -11.02 -3.45
N ARG A 8 -11.43 -10.03 -3.06
CA ARG A 8 -11.41 -9.41 -1.72
C ARG A 8 -12.66 -9.81 -0.94
N LYS A 9 -12.54 -10.08 0.36
CA LYS A 9 -13.66 -10.54 1.18
C LYS A 9 -13.53 -10.11 2.64
N ASN A 10 -14.63 -9.55 3.16
CA ASN A 10 -14.86 -9.40 4.59
C ASN A 10 -15.79 -10.54 5.07
N PRO A 11 -15.37 -11.37 6.04
CA PRO A 11 -16.24 -12.41 6.61
C PRO A 11 -17.45 -11.80 7.34
N THR A 12 -18.63 -12.41 7.18
CA THR A 12 -19.88 -11.92 7.80
C THR A 12 -19.94 -12.09 9.32
N ASN A 13 -19.03 -12.88 9.89
CA ASN A 13 -18.92 -13.13 11.32
C ASN A 13 -17.73 -12.41 11.97
N MET A 14 -17.25 -11.33 11.34
CA MET A 14 -16.17 -10.48 11.82
C MET A 14 -16.65 -9.02 11.92
N PRO A 15 -16.04 -8.19 12.78
CA PRO A 15 -16.24 -6.75 12.73
C PRO A 15 -15.92 -6.19 11.35
N GLU A 16 -16.62 -5.14 10.95
CA GLU A 16 -16.30 -4.40 9.73
C GLU A 16 -14.89 -3.79 9.80
N PRO A 17 -14.20 -3.63 8.65
CA PRO A 17 -12.95 -2.87 8.60
C PRO A 17 -13.13 -1.46 9.18
N VAL A 18 -12.22 -1.07 10.07
CA VAL A 18 -12.20 0.28 10.68
C VAL A 18 -11.56 1.35 9.78
N GLY A 19 -11.30 1.01 8.52
CA GLY A 19 -10.71 1.86 7.49
C GLY A 19 -10.82 1.18 6.12
N ASN A 20 -10.25 1.81 5.10
CA ASN A 20 -10.37 1.38 3.71
C ASN A 20 -9.45 0.19 3.37
N TYR A 21 -9.77 -1.00 3.89
CA TYR A 21 -9.09 -2.27 3.61
C TYR A 21 -10.06 -3.45 3.58
N THR A 22 -9.61 -4.61 3.08
CA THR A 22 -10.35 -5.88 3.24
C THR A 22 -9.66 -6.83 4.21
N HIS A 23 -10.43 -7.66 4.92
CA HIS A 23 -9.86 -8.68 5.80
C HIS A 23 -9.06 -9.75 5.05
N ILE A 24 -9.50 -10.12 3.84
CA ILE A 24 -8.89 -11.21 3.07
C ILE A 24 -8.77 -10.80 1.59
N THR A 25 -7.54 -10.83 1.08
CA THR A 25 -7.28 -10.94 -0.36
C THR A 25 -6.95 -12.40 -0.72
N LYS A 26 -7.69 -12.98 -1.66
CA LYS A 26 -7.43 -14.32 -2.19
C LYS A 26 -6.78 -14.22 -3.56
N ILE A 27 -5.64 -14.89 -3.68
CA ILE A 27 -4.85 -14.99 -4.90
C ILE A 27 -5.29 -16.25 -5.68
N PRO A 28 -5.53 -16.18 -7.00
CA PRO A 28 -5.81 -17.36 -7.80
C PRO A 28 -4.59 -18.28 -7.91
N ARG A 29 -4.82 -19.55 -8.26
CA ARG A 29 -3.71 -20.50 -8.51
C ARG A 29 -2.92 -20.05 -9.73
N ASN A 30 -1.60 -20.35 -9.72
CA ASN A 30 -0.65 -20.05 -10.80
C ASN A 30 -0.38 -18.55 -11.04
N ALA A 31 -0.81 -17.66 -10.15
CA ALA A 31 -0.44 -16.26 -10.22
C ALA A 31 1.07 -16.07 -10.00
N GLU A 32 1.66 -15.16 -10.75
CA GLU A 32 3.02 -14.67 -10.51
C GLU A 32 3.01 -13.69 -9.33
N LEU A 33 3.99 -13.81 -8.43
CA LEU A 33 4.11 -12.96 -7.24
C LEU A 33 5.19 -11.91 -7.43
N PHE A 34 4.88 -10.70 -7.03
CA PHE A 34 5.78 -9.56 -7.01
C PHE A 34 5.86 -9.04 -5.59
N VAL A 35 7.07 -8.91 -5.07
CA VAL A 35 7.33 -8.39 -3.72
C VAL A 35 8.26 -7.19 -3.88
N SER A 36 7.80 -6.01 -3.49
CA SER A 36 8.62 -4.81 -3.53
C SER A 36 9.35 -4.62 -2.21
N SER A 37 10.53 -3.99 -2.24
CA SER A 37 11.04 -3.30 -1.06
C SER A 37 10.04 -2.22 -0.60
N GLY A 38 10.14 -1.81 0.66
CA GLY A 38 9.39 -0.66 1.16
C GLY A 38 9.70 0.59 0.35
N GLN A 39 8.66 1.27 -0.11
CA GLN A 39 8.77 2.56 -0.75
C GLN A 39 8.73 3.66 0.31
N ILE A 40 9.59 4.66 0.14
CA ILE A 40 9.77 5.76 1.08
C ILE A 40 9.49 7.10 0.40
N GLY A 41 9.30 8.15 1.19
CA GLY A 41 8.88 9.48 0.73
C GLY A 41 9.94 10.33 0.01
N ILE A 42 11.00 9.72 -0.52
CA ILE A 42 12.06 10.43 -1.26
C ILE A 42 11.52 11.00 -2.57
N ASN A 43 11.90 12.23 -2.90
CA ASN A 43 11.52 12.89 -4.15
C ASN A 43 12.45 12.49 -5.32
N GLN A 44 12.16 12.98 -6.53
CA GLN A 44 12.95 12.65 -7.72
C GLN A 44 14.39 13.19 -7.70
N ASP A 45 14.64 14.22 -6.89
CA ASP A 45 15.96 14.80 -6.69
C ASP A 45 16.77 14.07 -5.60
N GLY A 46 16.22 12.99 -5.03
CA GLY A 46 16.88 12.19 -4.00
C GLY A 46 16.85 12.83 -2.61
N GLN A 47 15.89 13.73 -2.35
CA GLN A 47 15.74 14.42 -1.07
C GLN A 47 14.50 13.94 -0.31
N PHE A 48 14.59 13.93 1.02
CA PHE A 48 13.45 13.68 1.91
C PHE A 48 12.78 15.01 2.27
N PRO A 49 11.50 15.20 1.91
CA PRO A 49 10.73 16.32 2.44
C PRO A 49 10.63 16.26 3.97
N GLU A 50 10.68 17.42 4.62
CA GLU A 50 10.44 17.53 6.06
C GLU A 50 8.97 17.24 6.42
N SER A 51 8.04 17.51 5.50
CA SER A 51 6.61 17.29 5.71
C SER A 51 6.25 15.80 5.57
N MET A 52 5.56 15.25 6.57
CA MET A 52 4.98 13.91 6.51
C MET A 52 4.05 13.74 5.31
N ASN A 53 3.17 14.73 5.06
CA ASN A 53 2.21 14.64 3.96
C ASN A 53 2.92 14.65 2.60
N GLU A 54 4.02 15.38 2.46
CA GLU A 54 4.84 15.32 1.24
C GLU A 54 5.54 13.96 1.08
N GLN A 55 6.05 13.39 2.18
CA GLN A 55 6.59 12.02 2.16
C GLN A 55 5.52 10.98 1.81
N ILE A 56 4.29 11.12 2.32
CA ILE A 56 3.15 10.27 1.96
C ILE A 56 2.92 10.36 0.46
N SER A 57 2.70 11.57 -0.09
CA SER A 57 2.46 11.76 -1.53
C SER A 57 3.59 11.21 -2.41
N ASN A 58 4.85 11.39 -2.00
CA ASN A 58 5.99 10.83 -2.72
C ASN A 58 6.02 9.30 -2.63
N THR A 59 5.69 8.72 -1.47
CA THR A 59 5.63 7.27 -1.29
C THR A 59 4.60 6.64 -2.23
N PHE A 60 3.40 7.21 -2.34
CA PHE A 60 2.40 6.73 -3.30
C PHE A 60 2.84 6.88 -4.76
N LYS A 61 3.48 8.00 -5.12
CA LYS A 61 4.07 8.16 -6.47
C LYS A 61 5.15 7.12 -6.76
N ASN A 62 5.98 6.80 -5.77
CA ASN A 62 7.05 5.80 -5.90
C ASN A 62 6.45 4.39 -6.04
N ILE A 63 5.39 4.06 -5.28
CA ILE A 63 4.62 2.81 -5.46
C ILE A 63 4.07 2.69 -6.87
N SER A 64 3.43 3.74 -7.41
CA SER A 64 2.91 3.71 -8.78
C SER A 64 4.00 3.41 -9.80
N LYS A 65 5.18 4.02 -9.68
CA LYS A 65 6.32 3.76 -10.57
C LYS A 65 6.83 2.31 -10.48
N VAL A 66 6.88 1.74 -9.28
CA VAL A 66 7.31 0.34 -9.07
C VAL A 66 6.30 -0.65 -9.65
N LEU A 67 5.00 -0.33 -9.61
CA LEU A 67 3.98 -1.14 -10.27
C LEU A 67 4.10 -1.02 -11.79
N GLU A 68 4.24 0.20 -12.30
CA GLU A 68 4.35 0.50 -13.73
C GLU A 68 5.57 -0.20 -14.37
N SER A 69 6.69 -0.34 -13.65
CA SER A 69 7.86 -1.04 -14.18
C SER A 69 7.63 -2.53 -14.48
N GLU A 70 6.59 -3.12 -13.90
CA GLU A 70 6.19 -4.53 -14.10
C GLU A 70 4.82 -4.65 -14.80
N GLU A 71 4.32 -3.55 -15.37
CA GLU A 71 2.99 -3.45 -16.01
C GLU A 71 1.84 -3.84 -15.04
N LEU A 72 2.03 -3.57 -13.75
CA LEU A 72 1.05 -3.81 -12.70
C LEU A 72 0.22 -2.57 -12.41
N THR A 73 -0.95 -2.79 -11.82
CA THR A 73 -1.85 -1.74 -11.33
C THR A 73 -2.20 -1.98 -9.86
N ALA A 74 -2.87 -1.03 -9.20
CA ALA A 74 -3.36 -1.22 -7.84
C ALA A 74 -4.28 -2.44 -7.67
N ALA A 75 -4.98 -2.86 -8.74
CA ALA A 75 -5.80 -4.06 -8.72
C ALA A 75 -4.99 -5.35 -8.48
N ASN A 76 -3.70 -5.34 -8.83
CA ASN A 76 -2.77 -6.43 -8.60
C ASN A 76 -2.24 -6.49 -7.16
N ILE A 77 -2.32 -5.41 -6.39
CA ILE A 77 -1.83 -5.40 -5.01
C ILE A 77 -2.72 -6.29 -4.15
N ILE A 78 -2.08 -7.20 -3.43
CA ILE A 78 -2.74 -8.21 -2.58
C ILE A 78 -2.60 -7.90 -1.09
N LYS A 79 -1.50 -7.27 -0.68
CA LYS A 79 -1.22 -6.85 0.70
C LYS A 79 -0.44 -5.54 0.71
N VAL A 80 -0.76 -4.69 1.67
CA VAL A 80 0.01 -3.49 1.99
C VAL A 80 0.39 -3.49 3.47
N ASN A 81 1.65 -3.14 3.78
CA ASN A 81 2.11 -2.80 5.12
C ASN A 81 2.50 -1.33 5.14
N VAL A 82 1.95 -0.56 6.07
CA VAL A 82 2.28 0.85 6.28
C VAL A 82 2.97 0.99 7.62
N TRP A 83 4.15 1.57 7.63
CA TRP A 83 4.94 1.85 8.83
C TRP A 83 5.19 3.35 8.92
N ALA A 84 4.85 3.95 10.06
CA ALA A 84 5.08 5.38 10.30
C ALA A 84 5.79 5.61 11.64
N THR A 85 6.64 6.63 11.70
CA THR A 85 7.34 7.00 12.95
C THR A 85 6.61 8.10 13.73
N GLU A 86 5.70 8.81 13.06
CA GLU A 86 4.87 9.86 13.65
C GLU A 86 3.41 9.74 13.21
N LYS A 87 2.51 10.44 13.91
CA LYS A 87 1.07 10.36 13.66
C LYS A 87 0.73 10.82 12.24
N ILE A 88 -0.03 10.00 11.53
CA ILE A 88 -0.51 10.31 10.17
C ILE A 88 -1.69 11.29 10.24
N ASP A 89 -1.67 12.26 9.33
CA ASP A 89 -2.86 13.00 8.92
C ASP A 89 -3.72 12.09 8.04
N TRP A 90 -4.80 11.56 8.63
CA TRP A 90 -5.65 10.58 7.97
C TRP A 90 -6.43 11.15 6.79
N GLU A 91 -6.75 12.44 6.79
CA GLU A 91 -7.44 13.06 5.65
C GLU A 91 -6.55 13.04 4.41
N HIS A 92 -5.26 13.37 4.58
CA HIS A 92 -4.28 13.32 3.49
C HIS A 92 -3.94 11.89 3.07
N MET A 93 -3.77 10.98 4.03
CA MET A 93 -3.49 9.57 3.75
C MET A 93 -4.64 8.90 2.99
N ASP A 94 -5.89 9.13 3.42
CA ASP A 94 -7.07 8.55 2.77
C ASP A 94 -7.25 9.11 1.36
N PHE A 95 -6.96 10.41 1.14
CA PHE A 95 -6.96 11.00 -0.19
C PHE A 95 -5.99 10.25 -1.14
N GLU A 96 -4.73 10.07 -0.76
CA GLU A 96 -3.73 9.37 -1.59
C GLU A 96 -4.08 7.87 -1.76
N TRP A 97 -4.62 7.25 -0.71
CA TRP A 97 -5.06 5.85 -0.72
C TRP A 97 -6.22 5.61 -1.71
N GLU A 98 -7.20 6.51 -1.72
CA GLU A 98 -8.33 6.47 -2.66
C GLU A 98 -7.90 6.74 -4.10
N GLN A 99 -6.92 7.63 -4.33
CA GLN A 99 -6.36 7.81 -5.68
C GLN A 99 -5.73 6.53 -6.23
N LEU A 100 -5.06 5.74 -5.38
CA LEU A 100 -4.44 4.48 -5.79
C LEU A 100 -5.46 3.35 -5.97
N PHE A 101 -6.34 3.11 -4.99
CA PHE A 101 -7.19 1.92 -4.96
C PHE A 101 -8.63 2.12 -5.43
N ASN A 102 -9.10 3.36 -5.52
CA ASN A 102 -10.50 3.71 -5.74
C ASN A 102 -11.42 2.99 -4.74
N THR A 103 -12.04 1.86 -5.11
CA THR A 103 -12.99 1.10 -4.26
C THR A 103 -12.54 -0.32 -3.92
N GLU A 104 -11.38 -0.76 -4.41
CA GLU A 104 -10.95 -2.17 -4.39
C GLU A 104 -9.71 -2.35 -3.51
N TYR A 105 -9.90 -2.22 -2.20
CA TYR A 105 -8.80 -2.18 -1.24
C TYR A 105 -8.22 -3.56 -0.88
N PRO A 106 -6.90 -3.73 -0.85
CA PRO A 106 -6.25 -4.98 -0.47
C PRO A 106 -6.34 -5.23 1.04
N ALA A 107 -5.83 -6.38 1.47
CA ALA A 107 -5.50 -6.56 2.88
C ALA A 107 -4.45 -5.53 3.29
N MET A 108 -4.56 -4.98 4.48
CA MET A 108 -3.71 -3.89 4.95
C MET A 108 -3.34 -4.08 6.41
N THR A 109 -2.15 -3.61 6.77
CA THR A 109 -1.75 -3.39 8.15
C THR A 109 -1.07 -2.05 8.24
N ILE A 110 -1.36 -1.31 9.30
CA ILE A 110 -0.66 -0.08 9.63
C ILE A 110 -0.15 -0.15 11.06
N GLY A 111 1.09 0.29 11.26
CA GLY A 111 1.71 0.36 12.58
C GLY A 111 2.53 1.63 12.74
N TYR A 112 2.50 2.17 13.96
CA TYR A 112 3.44 3.20 14.38
C TYR A 112 4.63 2.54 15.07
N ILE A 113 5.83 2.82 14.60
CA ILE A 113 7.09 2.27 15.10
C ILE A 113 8.00 3.39 15.59
N SER A 114 9.07 3.06 16.31
CA SER A 114 9.96 4.09 16.86
C SER A 114 10.79 4.78 15.79
N GLU A 115 11.34 4.02 14.83
CA GLU A 115 12.27 4.51 13.81
C GLU A 115 12.20 3.64 12.55
N LEU A 116 12.57 4.20 11.41
CA LEU A 116 12.72 3.53 10.11
C LEU A 116 14.20 3.43 9.72
N GLY A 117 14.50 2.94 8.51
CA GLY A 117 15.88 2.67 8.06
C GLY A 117 16.82 3.88 8.06
N LEU A 118 16.28 5.10 8.04
CA LEU A 118 17.00 6.38 8.16
C LEU A 118 16.16 7.35 9.00
N PRO A 119 16.78 8.27 9.76
CA PRO A 119 16.06 9.20 10.63
C PRO A 119 15.16 10.19 9.87
N GLU A 120 15.45 10.46 8.60
CA GLU A 120 14.65 11.32 7.75
C GLU A 120 13.35 10.65 7.26
N ILE A 121 13.26 9.32 7.33
CA ILE A 121 12.10 8.58 6.82
C ILE A 121 11.00 8.59 7.89
N LYS A 122 9.85 9.12 7.50
CA LYS A 122 8.66 9.23 8.36
C LYS A 122 7.59 8.20 8.05
N ILE A 123 7.56 7.72 6.80
CA ILE A 123 6.67 6.67 6.33
C ILE A 123 7.39 5.73 5.36
N GLU A 124 7.09 4.44 5.49
CA GLU A 124 7.51 3.40 4.56
C GLU A 124 6.32 2.48 4.27
N ILE A 125 6.09 2.19 2.98
CA ILE A 125 4.99 1.35 2.53
C ILE A 125 5.54 0.20 1.68
N GLU A 126 5.32 -1.02 2.14
CA GLU A 126 5.65 -2.25 1.42
C GLU A 126 4.40 -2.82 0.75
N ILE A 127 4.53 -3.26 -0.49
CA ILE A 127 3.43 -3.91 -1.22
C ILE A 127 3.82 -5.31 -1.69
N TRP A 128 2.84 -6.21 -1.62
CA TRP A 128 2.87 -7.48 -2.33
C TRP A 128 1.81 -7.41 -3.41
N ALA A 129 2.15 -7.85 -4.62
CA ALA A 129 1.25 -7.89 -5.75
C ALA A 129 1.24 -9.28 -6.41
N ALA A 130 0.16 -9.56 -7.14
CA ALA A 130 0.02 -10.78 -7.91
C ALA A 130 -0.58 -10.50 -9.29
N ARG A 131 -0.09 -11.21 -10.31
CA ARG A 131 -0.67 -11.23 -11.65
C ARG A 131 -1.22 -12.63 -11.94
N PRO A 132 -2.56 -12.80 -12.02
CA PRO A 132 -3.20 -14.09 -12.29
C PRO A 132 -2.80 -14.77 -13.59
#